data_AF-A0A1Z8ACQ4-F1
#
_entry.id   AF-A0A1Z8ACQ4-F1
#
_cell.length_a   1.000
_cell.length_b   1.000
_cell.length_c   1.000
_cell.angle_alpha   90.00
_cell.angle_beta   90.00
_cell.angle_gamma   90.00
#
_symmetry.space_group_name_H-M   'P 1'
#
loop_
_entity.id
_entity.type
_entity.pdbx_description
1 polymer ?
#
loop_
_entity_poly.entity_id
_entity_poly.type
_entity_poly.pdbx_seq_one_letter_code
_entity_poly.pdbx_strand_id
1 'polypeptide(L)'
;PLDATEWLDTDGDGLGNNLDTDVPLDATEWLDTDGDGLGNNLDTDDDNDGVLDINDAFPLDDSEWLDTDGDGIGNNADTDDDNDGIPDVDDENPLDPDPLPGDEIASQDWQGFYTGENWYLTDFGLFLDSQREDYVAGEEIRFDISWTKRTRNRMADLIGIERDEMTRDLANAYCPPQIEVGKASVYGVGEASNMVAELDSDLSYCIVDGDNAATLRIRSFIPTKVGYHYRATVKYRMRTYNNMPHNAYRHLVMRFGKTKAHFEPVFDAFHSATIEILASRPYSKLILKDNGLPDSYGIIIDDITVTELEQSELYDSCISLFAQNSKGFRQCLLGEIDSEQTCTMNNFTFNYDPKGDIEDARQVVGNALIQEEAQQGTVNFLSLGKKGRLTTSCYIDEYLAAFPVYNQQLFLREIAWSNEDLEDYPEQAQISVHLSHCLDDKVNGKNHLGLVSTGESFSYDFTTNEDGVSYEGCRLKQLEVVDKTPKHSPSADGFDLNSLEFRGL
;
A
#
# COMPACT_ATOMS: atom_id res chain seq x y z
N PRO A 1 49.81 9.10 -28.81
CA PRO A 1 48.89 8.95 -27.69
C PRO A 1 48.24 10.27 -27.30
N LEU A 2 46.97 10.19 -26.94
CA LEU A 2 46.18 11.33 -26.48
C LEU A 2 46.25 11.51 -24.95
N ASP A 3 46.80 10.53 -24.21
CA ASP A 3 47.07 10.62 -22.77
C ASP A 3 48.54 11.04 -22.49
N ALA A 4 48.74 11.83 -21.43
CA ALA A 4 50.06 12.29 -20.98
C ALA A 4 50.88 11.22 -20.21
N THR A 5 50.23 10.12 -19.80
CA THR A 5 50.84 8.97 -19.13
C THR A 5 51.41 7.94 -20.11
N GLU A 6 51.10 8.10 -21.40
CA GLU A 6 51.49 7.20 -22.48
C GLU A 6 52.77 7.63 -23.20
N TRP A 7 53.51 6.67 -23.75
CA TRP A 7 54.76 6.93 -24.48
C TRP A 7 54.77 6.20 -25.82
N LEU A 8 55.06 6.96 -26.89
CA LEU A 8 55.11 6.48 -28.28
C LEU A 8 53.75 5.92 -28.74
N ASP A 9 53.38 6.21 -29.97
CA ASP A 9 52.13 5.75 -30.58
C ASP A 9 52.50 5.51 -32.04
N THR A 10 52.73 4.23 -32.32
CA THR A 10 53.55 3.81 -33.46
C THR A 10 52.71 3.73 -34.73
N ASP A 11 51.42 3.50 -34.60
CA ASP A 11 50.44 3.35 -35.67
C ASP A 11 49.42 4.49 -35.74
N GLY A 12 49.28 5.30 -34.70
CA GLY A 12 48.52 6.54 -34.70
C GLY A 12 47.04 6.38 -34.35
N ASP A 13 46.67 5.33 -33.62
CA ASP A 13 45.30 5.02 -33.20
C ASP A 13 44.80 5.90 -32.04
N GLY A 14 45.73 6.47 -31.27
CA GLY A 14 45.46 7.34 -30.13
C GLY A 14 45.85 6.75 -28.77
N LEU A 15 46.15 5.45 -28.66
CA LEU A 15 46.73 4.82 -27.47
C LEU A 15 48.26 4.83 -27.55
N GLY A 16 48.91 4.71 -26.40
CA GLY A 16 50.36 4.60 -26.33
C GLY A 16 50.82 3.16 -26.36
N ASN A 17 51.99 2.89 -26.93
CA ASN A 17 52.65 1.58 -26.94
C ASN A 17 52.85 0.92 -25.55
N ASN A 18 52.66 1.63 -24.43
CA ASN A 18 52.60 1.01 -23.08
C ASN A 18 51.28 0.32 -22.75
N LEU A 19 50.17 0.77 -23.35
CA LEU A 19 48.84 0.20 -23.14
C LEU A 19 48.41 -0.64 -24.34
N ASP A 20 48.93 -0.33 -25.53
CA ASP A 20 48.85 -1.17 -26.71
C ASP A 20 50.17 -1.96 -26.88
N THR A 21 50.33 -3.03 -26.09
CA THR A 21 51.56 -3.82 -26.07
C THR A 21 51.61 -4.90 -27.14
N ASP A 22 50.45 -5.44 -27.51
CA ASP A 22 50.35 -6.67 -28.28
C ASP A 22 49.92 -6.42 -29.75
N VAL A 23 49.24 -5.30 -30.02
CA VAL A 23 48.92 -4.82 -31.38
C VAL A 23 49.52 -3.43 -31.77
N PRO A 24 50.77 -3.07 -31.36
CA PRO A 24 51.35 -1.71 -31.45
C PRO A 24 51.64 -1.17 -32.85
N LEU A 25 51.23 -1.87 -33.91
CA LEU A 25 51.49 -1.54 -35.30
C LEU A 25 50.20 -1.51 -36.16
N ASP A 26 49.05 -1.86 -35.60
CA ASP A 26 47.77 -1.87 -36.30
C ASP A 26 46.86 -0.74 -35.79
N ALA A 27 46.81 0.35 -36.56
CA ALA A 27 46.01 1.52 -36.23
C ALA A 27 44.48 1.29 -36.16
N THR A 28 44.02 0.07 -36.48
CA THR A 28 42.60 -0.31 -36.43
C THR A 28 42.25 -1.18 -35.23
N GLU A 29 43.24 -1.60 -34.44
CA GLU A 29 43.07 -2.39 -33.23
C GLU A 29 43.68 -1.67 -32.04
N TRP A 30 43.17 -1.92 -30.84
CA TRP A 30 43.71 -1.30 -29.62
C TRP A 30 43.38 -2.17 -28.40
N LEU A 31 44.36 -2.34 -27.50
CA LEU A 31 44.27 -3.18 -26.28
C LEU A 31 43.95 -4.66 -26.61
N ASP A 32 44.69 -5.60 -26.03
CA ASP A 32 44.49 -7.04 -26.24
C ASP A 32 44.60 -7.67 -24.85
N THR A 33 43.44 -7.84 -24.21
CA THR A 33 43.36 -8.18 -22.78
C THR A 33 43.83 -9.61 -22.51
N ASP A 34 43.60 -10.53 -23.44
CA ASP A 34 43.95 -11.94 -23.30
C ASP A 34 45.25 -12.37 -24.03
N GLY A 35 45.78 -11.51 -24.90
CA GLY A 35 47.01 -11.74 -25.64
C GLY A 35 46.87 -12.76 -26.78
N ASP A 36 45.68 -12.94 -27.34
CA ASP A 36 45.44 -13.88 -28.45
C ASP A 36 45.86 -13.30 -29.82
N GLY A 37 46.11 -11.99 -29.87
CA GLY A 37 46.56 -11.24 -31.03
C GLY A 37 45.44 -10.56 -31.82
N LEU A 38 44.22 -10.51 -31.29
CA LEU A 38 43.13 -9.64 -31.72
C LEU A 38 42.96 -8.52 -30.70
N GLY A 39 42.92 -7.26 -31.15
CA GLY A 39 42.54 -6.18 -30.25
C GLY A 39 41.06 -6.29 -29.83
N ASN A 40 40.76 -5.91 -28.58
CA ASN A 40 39.43 -5.96 -27.95
C ASN A 40 38.29 -5.33 -28.77
N ASN A 41 38.62 -4.37 -29.65
CA ASN A 41 37.62 -3.74 -30.50
C ASN A 41 37.16 -4.60 -31.68
N LEU A 42 37.89 -5.68 -31.98
CA LEU A 42 37.56 -6.69 -32.99
C LEU A 42 37.33 -8.08 -32.36
N ASP A 43 37.91 -8.34 -31.19
CA ASP A 43 37.57 -9.50 -30.39
C ASP A 43 36.10 -9.45 -29.94
N THR A 44 35.54 -10.62 -29.69
CA THR A 44 34.17 -10.79 -29.20
C THR A 44 34.12 -11.49 -27.83
N ASP A 45 35.29 -11.81 -27.27
CA ASP A 45 35.56 -12.51 -26.03
C ASP A 45 36.91 -11.99 -25.50
N ASP A 46 36.91 -10.72 -25.09
CA ASP A 46 38.09 -9.87 -24.83
C ASP A 46 39.08 -10.45 -23.78
N ASP A 47 38.62 -11.31 -22.86
CA ASP A 47 39.45 -11.95 -21.84
C ASP A 47 39.59 -13.48 -22.02
N ASN A 48 39.00 -14.03 -23.09
CA ASN A 48 39.04 -15.44 -23.48
C ASN A 48 38.57 -16.41 -22.37
N ASP A 49 37.65 -15.98 -21.52
CA ASP A 49 37.03 -16.83 -20.50
C ASP A 49 35.99 -17.82 -21.09
N GLY A 50 35.56 -17.56 -22.33
CA GLY A 50 34.62 -18.36 -23.11
C GLY A 50 33.19 -17.80 -23.15
N VAL A 51 32.95 -16.63 -22.57
CA VAL A 51 31.68 -15.88 -22.59
C VAL A 51 31.87 -14.63 -23.48
N LEU A 52 31.00 -14.47 -24.48
CA LEU A 52 31.11 -13.32 -25.38
C LEU A 52 30.84 -12.00 -24.64
N ASP A 53 31.57 -10.93 -24.93
CA ASP A 53 31.47 -9.62 -24.23
C ASP A 53 30.04 -9.08 -24.14
N ILE A 54 29.21 -9.37 -25.15
CA ILE A 54 27.81 -8.93 -25.19
C ILE A 54 26.93 -9.57 -24.10
N ASN A 55 27.38 -10.69 -23.54
CA ASN A 55 26.72 -11.43 -22.46
C ASN A 55 27.56 -11.48 -21.19
N ASP A 56 28.70 -10.79 -21.18
CA ASP A 56 29.65 -10.76 -20.07
C ASP A 56 29.48 -9.48 -19.25
N ALA A 57 29.33 -9.61 -17.93
CA ALA A 57 29.26 -8.47 -17.03
C ALA A 57 30.65 -7.83 -16.78
N PHE A 58 31.72 -8.60 -16.91
CA PHE A 58 33.11 -8.24 -16.70
C PHE A 58 34.00 -8.68 -17.89
N PRO A 59 33.78 -8.11 -19.10
CA PRO A 59 34.44 -8.56 -20.35
C PRO A 59 35.96 -8.34 -20.40
N LEU A 60 36.62 -7.98 -19.30
CA LEU A 60 38.08 -7.81 -19.25
C LEU A 60 38.70 -8.58 -18.07
N ASP A 61 37.93 -9.45 -17.41
CA ASP A 61 38.31 -10.21 -16.23
C ASP A 61 38.02 -11.70 -16.47
N ASP A 62 39.07 -12.43 -16.83
CA ASP A 62 39.03 -13.86 -17.14
C ASP A 62 38.52 -14.77 -15.99
N SER A 63 38.23 -14.18 -14.84
CA SER A 63 37.72 -14.87 -13.66
C SER A 63 36.27 -14.56 -13.32
N GLU A 64 35.59 -13.68 -14.06
CA GLU A 64 34.20 -13.25 -13.77
C GLU A 64 33.40 -13.02 -15.05
N TRP A 65 32.17 -13.53 -15.12
CA TRP A 65 31.29 -13.31 -16.29
C TRP A 65 29.85 -12.92 -15.94
N LEU A 66 29.46 -13.07 -14.68
CA LEU A 66 28.08 -12.89 -14.19
C LEU A 66 28.08 -11.98 -12.96
N ASP A 67 27.11 -11.06 -12.93
CA ASP A 67 26.77 -10.17 -11.79
C ASP A 67 25.26 -10.27 -11.58
N THR A 68 24.84 -11.10 -10.63
CA THR A 68 23.42 -11.48 -10.47
C THR A 68 22.61 -10.40 -9.76
N ASP A 69 23.20 -9.69 -8.78
CA ASP A 69 22.55 -8.64 -8.01
C ASP A 69 22.78 -7.22 -8.58
N GLY A 70 23.78 -7.07 -9.45
CA GLY A 70 24.13 -5.82 -10.12
C GLY A 70 24.93 -4.84 -9.26
N ASP A 71 25.64 -5.31 -8.21
CA ASP A 71 26.43 -4.45 -7.33
C ASP A 71 27.84 -4.12 -7.88
N GLY A 72 28.25 -4.81 -8.95
CA GLY A 72 29.53 -4.65 -9.62
C GLY A 72 30.66 -5.54 -9.10
N ILE A 73 30.35 -6.55 -8.28
CA ILE A 73 31.23 -7.66 -7.91
C ILE A 73 30.75 -8.90 -8.67
N GLY A 74 31.65 -9.61 -9.33
CA GLY A 74 31.28 -10.82 -10.07
C GLY A 74 30.97 -11.98 -9.13
N ASN A 75 30.05 -12.84 -9.55
CA ASN A 75 29.56 -13.99 -8.77
C ASN A 75 30.67 -14.95 -8.26
N ASN A 76 31.85 -15.02 -8.90
CA ASN A 76 32.92 -15.89 -8.37
C ASN A 76 33.66 -15.24 -7.18
N ALA A 77 33.59 -13.92 -7.03
CA ALA A 77 34.22 -13.13 -5.98
C ALA A 77 33.21 -12.61 -4.93
N ASP A 78 31.94 -12.48 -5.30
CA ASP A 78 30.86 -12.20 -4.37
C ASP A 78 30.63 -13.39 -3.42
N THR A 79 30.11 -13.11 -2.24
CA THR A 79 29.78 -14.11 -1.21
C THR A 79 28.29 -14.15 -0.88
N ASP A 80 27.51 -13.30 -1.55
CA ASP A 80 26.06 -13.13 -1.43
C ASP A 80 25.54 -12.71 -2.81
N ASP A 81 25.63 -13.65 -3.76
CA ASP A 81 25.47 -13.48 -5.21
C ASP A 81 24.14 -12.81 -5.63
N ASP A 82 23.11 -12.85 -4.77
CA ASP A 82 21.80 -12.24 -5.02
C ASP A 82 21.40 -11.16 -3.99
N ASN A 83 22.29 -10.88 -3.04
CA ASN A 83 22.22 -9.81 -2.03
C ASN A 83 20.97 -9.85 -1.16
N ASP A 84 20.52 -11.06 -0.83
CA ASP A 84 19.39 -11.29 0.06
C ASP A 84 19.79 -11.26 1.55
N GLY A 85 21.11 -11.21 1.83
CA GLY A 85 21.70 -11.17 3.17
C GLY A 85 22.06 -12.53 3.76
N ILE A 86 21.93 -13.61 2.98
CA ILE A 86 22.34 -14.98 3.30
C ILE A 86 23.56 -15.33 2.44
N PRO A 87 24.73 -15.58 3.03
CA PRO A 87 25.92 -15.92 2.24
C PRO A 87 25.71 -17.21 1.42
N ASP A 88 26.25 -17.29 0.19
CA ASP A 88 26.03 -18.41 -0.76
C ASP A 88 26.32 -19.79 -0.16
N VAL A 89 27.24 -19.84 0.80
CA VAL A 89 27.64 -21.08 1.50
C VAL A 89 26.53 -21.64 2.40
N ASP A 90 25.61 -20.79 2.81
CA ASP A 90 24.49 -21.05 3.71
C ASP A 90 23.12 -20.91 2.99
N ASP A 91 23.11 -20.55 1.71
CA ASP A 91 21.91 -20.37 0.87
C ASP A 91 21.60 -21.61 0.00
N GLU A 92 20.33 -22.02 -0.05
CA GLU A 92 19.84 -23.09 -0.93
C GLU A 92 19.65 -22.62 -2.38
N ASN A 93 19.47 -21.31 -2.64
CA ASN A 93 19.31 -20.73 -3.97
C ASN A 93 20.19 -19.47 -4.20
N PRO A 94 21.54 -19.59 -4.24
CA PRO A 94 22.47 -18.45 -4.30
C PRO A 94 22.32 -17.45 -5.45
N LEU A 95 21.41 -17.67 -6.41
CA LEU A 95 21.20 -16.78 -7.55
C LEU A 95 19.77 -16.23 -7.62
N ASP A 96 18.94 -16.50 -6.60
CA ASP A 96 17.54 -16.09 -6.54
C ASP A 96 17.18 -15.69 -5.11
N PRO A 97 17.01 -14.37 -4.83
CA PRO A 97 16.91 -13.85 -3.48
C PRO A 97 15.90 -14.62 -2.62
N ASP A 98 16.36 -15.26 -1.55
CA ASP A 98 15.48 -15.89 -0.60
C ASP A 98 14.51 -14.85 -0.07
N PRO A 99 13.25 -15.23 0.11
CA PRO A 99 12.30 -14.31 0.63
C PRO A 99 12.65 -13.97 2.07
N LEU A 100 13.08 -12.71 2.29
CA LEU A 100 13.32 -12.09 3.61
C LEU A 100 12.52 -12.80 4.70
N PRO A 101 13.15 -13.21 5.83
CA PRO A 101 12.50 -14.01 6.85
C PRO A 101 11.22 -13.30 7.31
N GLY A 102 10.10 -13.88 6.92
CA GLY A 102 8.78 -13.39 7.20
C GLY A 102 7.87 -14.54 7.59
N ASP A 103 6.82 -14.23 8.33
CA ASP A 103 5.90 -15.24 8.79
C ASP A 103 4.94 -15.59 7.65
N GLU A 104 4.97 -16.84 7.16
CA GLU A 104 3.93 -17.34 6.26
C GLU A 104 2.59 -17.26 7.01
N ILE A 105 1.69 -16.40 6.51
CA ILE A 105 0.38 -16.19 7.14
C ILE A 105 -0.71 -17.00 6.46
N ALA A 106 -0.52 -17.31 5.17
CA ALA A 106 -1.42 -18.16 4.44
C ALA A 106 -0.76 -18.67 3.14
N SER A 107 -1.04 -19.91 2.78
CA SER A 107 -0.66 -20.51 1.51
C SER A 107 -1.83 -21.26 0.88
N GLN A 108 -1.69 -21.60 -0.40
CA GLN A 108 -2.58 -22.50 -1.10
C GLN A 108 -1.76 -23.36 -2.05
N ASP A 109 -1.65 -24.63 -1.69
CA ASP A 109 -1.29 -25.71 -2.61
C ASP A 109 -2.55 -26.31 -3.25
N TRP A 110 -2.38 -27.28 -4.15
CA TRP A 110 -3.50 -27.97 -4.78
C TRP A 110 -3.63 -29.43 -4.33
N GLN A 111 -2.94 -29.79 -3.26
CA GLN A 111 -2.93 -31.15 -2.75
C GLN A 111 -4.28 -31.50 -2.12
N GLY A 112 -4.72 -32.75 -2.30
CA GLY A 112 -5.99 -33.23 -1.73
C GLY A 112 -7.27 -32.78 -2.46
N PHE A 113 -7.20 -31.82 -3.40
CA PHE A 113 -8.37 -31.41 -4.20
C PHE A 113 -8.75 -32.43 -5.29
N TYR A 114 -7.80 -33.28 -5.71
CA TYR A 114 -8.04 -34.31 -6.71
C TYR A 114 -8.29 -35.68 -6.10
N THR A 115 -9.50 -36.19 -6.30
CA THR A 115 -9.94 -37.51 -5.77
C THR A 115 -9.81 -38.65 -6.78
N GLY A 116 -9.24 -38.40 -7.97
CA GLY A 116 -9.09 -39.40 -9.04
C GLY A 116 -10.25 -39.46 -10.04
N GLU A 117 -11.37 -38.78 -9.77
CA GLU A 117 -12.57 -38.82 -10.63
C GLU A 117 -12.95 -37.45 -11.21
N ASN A 118 -12.69 -36.35 -10.49
CA ASN A 118 -13.05 -35.00 -10.93
C ASN A 118 -11.82 -34.08 -10.93
N TRP A 119 -11.54 -33.50 -12.09
CA TRP A 119 -10.47 -32.52 -12.32
C TRP A 119 -10.95 -31.08 -12.11
N TYR A 120 -12.24 -30.86 -11.90
CA TYR A 120 -12.84 -29.53 -11.86
C TYR A 120 -13.28 -29.16 -10.45
N LEU A 121 -12.69 -28.08 -9.92
CA LEU A 121 -13.07 -27.48 -8.64
C LEU A 121 -13.97 -26.26 -8.89
N THR A 122 -15.15 -26.26 -8.28
CA THR A 122 -16.18 -25.23 -8.48
C THR A 122 -16.22 -24.19 -7.36
N ASP A 123 -15.78 -24.57 -6.15
CA ASP A 123 -15.78 -23.71 -4.98
C ASP A 123 -14.73 -24.17 -3.96
N PHE A 124 -14.31 -23.23 -3.11
CA PHE A 124 -13.39 -23.46 -1.99
C PHE A 124 -14.16 -23.41 -0.66
N GLY A 125 -15.41 -23.91 -0.63
CA GLY A 125 -16.28 -23.79 0.55
C GLY A 125 -16.73 -22.36 0.84
N LEU A 126 -16.74 -21.49 -0.17
CA LEU A 126 -17.23 -20.11 -0.09
C LEU A 126 -18.66 -20.00 -0.64
N PHE A 127 -19.48 -19.16 -0.01
CA PHE A 127 -20.88 -18.94 -0.35
C PHE A 127 -21.17 -17.46 -0.66
N LEU A 128 -22.37 -17.17 -1.14
CA LEU A 128 -22.78 -15.79 -1.51
C LEU A 128 -22.70 -14.79 -0.35
N ASP A 129 -22.84 -15.25 0.89
CA ASP A 129 -22.80 -14.45 2.11
C ASP A 129 -21.46 -14.53 2.86
N SER A 130 -20.45 -15.21 2.28
CA SER A 130 -19.09 -15.25 2.85
C SER A 130 -18.52 -13.85 3.06
N GLN A 131 -17.99 -13.62 4.25
CA GLN A 131 -17.29 -12.40 4.65
C GLN A 131 -15.81 -12.50 4.29
N ARG A 132 -15.03 -11.44 4.51
CA ARG A 132 -13.59 -11.44 4.12
C ARG A 132 -12.78 -12.40 4.97
N GLU A 133 -13.19 -12.57 6.22
CA GLU A 133 -12.64 -13.48 7.21
C GLU A 133 -12.68 -14.93 6.71
N ASP A 134 -13.65 -15.29 5.87
CA ASP A 134 -13.84 -16.67 5.39
C ASP A 134 -12.86 -17.07 4.26
N TYR A 135 -12.14 -16.10 3.70
CA TYR A 135 -11.23 -16.32 2.57
C TYR A 135 -9.85 -16.85 2.99
N VAL A 136 -9.58 -16.90 4.29
CA VAL A 136 -8.42 -17.60 4.86
C VAL A 136 -8.90 -18.43 6.04
N ALA A 137 -8.68 -19.75 5.99
CA ALA A 137 -9.15 -20.67 7.03
C ALA A 137 -7.96 -21.42 7.64
N GLY A 138 -7.58 -21.03 8.86
CA GLY A 138 -6.27 -21.41 9.38
C GLY A 138 -5.19 -20.71 8.56
N GLU A 139 -4.33 -21.48 7.91
CA GLU A 139 -3.26 -21.00 7.01
C GLU A 139 -3.62 -21.23 5.53
N GLU A 140 -4.83 -21.69 5.21
CA GLU A 140 -5.21 -22.01 3.83
C GLU A 140 -5.96 -20.85 3.13
N ILE A 141 -5.51 -20.43 1.95
CA ILE A 141 -6.12 -19.36 1.15
C ILE A 141 -7.27 -19.89 0.28
N ARG A 142 -8.49 -19.45 0.57
CA ARG A 142 -9.66 -19.77 -0.26
C ARG A 142 -9.91 -18.73 -1.33
N PHE A 143 -10.45 -19.18 -2.46
CA PHE A 143 -10.70 -18.32 -3.62
C PHE A 143 -12.16 -18.32 -4.08
N ASP A 144 -12.66 -17.16 -4.50
CA ASP A 144 -13.81 -17.12 -5.40
C ASP A 144 -13.34 -17.17 -6.86
N ILE A 145 -13.99 -18.04 -7.63
CA ILE A 145 -13.68 -18.25 -9.04
C ILE A 145 -14.68 -17.47 -9.89
N SER A 146 -14.19 -16.78 -10.92
CA SER A 146 -15.04 -16.03 -11.83
C SER A 146 -14.49 -16.01 -13.26
N TRP A 147 -15.38 -16.06 -14.24
CA TRP A 147 -14.98 -15.79 -15.63
C TRP A 147 -14.44 -14.37 -15.81
N THR A 148 -13.36 -14.23 -16.57
CA THR A 148 -12.88 -12.91 -16.97
C THR A 148 -13.93 -12.18 -17.82
N LYS A 149 -13.80 -10.86 -17.96
CA LYS A 149 -14.69 -10.09 -18.86
C LYS A 149 -14.58 -10.59 -20.31
N ARG A 150 -13.39 -11.04 -20.74
CA ARG A 150 -13.19 -11.56 -22.11
C ARG A 150 -13.97 -12.85 -22.32
N THR A 151 -13.90 -13.77 -21.37
CA THR A 151 -14.71 -15.00 -21.39
C THR A 151 -16.20 -14.70 -21.43
N ARG A 152 -16.70 -13.79 -20.57
CA ARG A 152 -18.13 -13.43 -20.59
C ARG A 152 -18.56 -12.82 -21.91
N ASN A 153 -17.76 -11.92 -22.47
CA ASN A 153 -18.04 -11.36 -23.80
C ASN A 153 -18.13 -12.45 -24.87
N ARG A 154 -17.22 -13.44 -24.82
CA ARG A 154 -17.25 -14.59 -25.72
C ARG A 154 -18.53 -15.43 -25.54
N MET A 155 -18.90 -15.73 -24.30
CA MET A 155 -20.15 -16.45 -24.02
C MET A 155 -21.36 -15.71 -24.60
N ALA A 156 -21.40 -14.38 -24.44
CA ALA A 156 -22.46 -13.53 -25.00
C ALA A 156 -22.56 -13.68 -26.52
N ASP A 157 -21.40 -13.60 -27.21
CA ASP A 157 -21.31 -13.76 -28.66
C ASP A 157 -21.80 -15.16 -29.10
N LEU A 158 -21.46 -16.21 -28.35
CA LEU A 158 -21.82 -17.60 -28.66
C LEU A 158 -23.31 -17.89 -28.50
N ILE A 159 -23.96 -17.30 -27.48
CA ILE A 159 -25.40 -17.48 -27.25
C ILE A 159 -26.27 -16.42 -27.96
N GLY A 160 -25.64 -15.43 -28.61
CA GLY A 160 -26.32 -14.42 -29.42
C GLY A 160 -27.03 -13.34 -28.61
N ILE A 161 -26.46 -12.91 -27.48
CA ILE A 161 -26.93 -11.75 -26.70
C ILE A 161 -25.91 -10.60 -26.70
N GLU A 162 -26.34 -9.41 -26.31
CA GLU A 162 -25.43 -8.27 -26.22
C GLU A 162 -24.41 -8.48 -25.08
N ARG A 163 -23.13 -8.12 -25.33
CA ARG A 163 -22.04 -8.34 -24.36
C ARG A 163 -22.28 -7.69 -23.01
N ASP A 164 -22.96 -6.54 -22.99
CA ASP A 164 -23.30 -5.83 -21.76
C ASP A 164 -24.46 -6.48 -20.97
N GLU A 165 -25.26 -7.33 -21.63
CA GLU A 165 -26.29 -8.15 -20.97
C GLU A 165 -25.68 -9.36 -20.26
N MET A 166 -24.46 -9.78 -20.64
CA MET A 166 -23.75 -10.89 -19.99
C MET A 166 -23.14 -10.48 -18.64
N THR A 167 -24.00 -10.40 -17.63
CA THR A 167 -23.60 -10.21 -16.23
C THR A 167 -22.83 -11.43 -15.69
N ARG A 168 -22.20 -11.27 -14.51
CA ARG A 168 -21.55 -12.41 -13.84
C ARG A 168 -22.56 -13.48 -13.46
N ASP A 169 -23.70 -13.08 -12.92
CA ASP A 169 -24.74 -14.00 -12.48
C ASP A 169 -25.34 -14.76 -13.66
N LEU A 170 -25.54 -14.09 -14.79
CA LEU A 170 -26.01 -14.72 -16.02
C LEU A 170 -24.97 -15.72 -16.54
N ALA A 171 -23.70 -15.31 -16.63
CA ALA A 171 -22.62 -16.21 -17.04
C ALA A 171 -22.53 -17.44 -16.13
N ASN A 172 -22.60 -17.25 -14.81
CA ASN A 172 -22.55 -18.34 -13.84
C ASN A 172 -23.77 -19.27 -13.94
N ALA A 173 -24.96 -18.75 -14.25
CA ALA A 173 -26.17 -19.55 -14.44
C ALA A 173 -26.11 -20.40 -15.72
N TYR A 174 -25.48 -19.89 -16.78
CA TYR A 174 -25.26 -20.64 -18.02
C TYR A 174 -24.12 -21.64 -17.90
N CYS A 175 -23.01 -21.20 -17.33
CA CYS A 175 -21.77 -21.93 -17.28
C CYS A 175 -21.03 -21.51 -16.00
N PRO A 176 -21.22 -22.20 -14.86
CA PRO A 176 -20.53 -21.85 -13.63
C PRO A 176 -19.03 -22.06 -13.80
N PRO A 177 -18.16 -21.10 -13.47
CA PRO A 177 -16.72 -21.24 -13.65
C PRO A 177 -16.17 -22.38 -12.79
N GLN A 178 -15.22 -23.12 -13.36
CA GLN A 178 -14.51 -24.21 -12.71
C GLN A 178 -13.02 -23.99 -12.90
N ILE A 179 -12.21 -24.25 -11.89
CA ILE A 179 -10.75 -24.28 -12.03
C ILE A 179 -10.31 -25.73 -12.21
N GLU A 180 -9.45 -25.99 -13.18
CA GLU A 180 -8.92 -27.32 -13.43
C GLU A 180 -7.78 -27.60 -12.46
N VAL A 181 -7.86 -28.69 -11.69
CA VAL A 181 -6.84 -29.16 -10.74
C VAL A 181 -6.47 -30.58 -11.10
N GLY A 182 -5.17 -30.82 -11.27
CA GLY A 182 -4.69 -32.08 -11.81
C GLY A 182 -3.22 -32.34 -11.55
N LYS A 183 -2.79 -33.58 -11.83
CA LYS A 183 -1.38 -33.95 -11.65
C LYS A 183 -0.51 -33.16 -12.61
N ALA A 184 0.57 -32.57 -12.11
CA ALA A 184 1.48 -31.75 -12.91
C ALA A 184 2.02 -32.52 -14.13
N SER A 185 2.34 -33.81 -13.96
CA SER A 185 2.75 -34.70 -15.07
C SER A 185 1.73 -34.79 -16.22
N VAL A 186 0.42 -34.64 -15.97
CA VAL A 186 -0.60 -34.67 -17.04
C VAL A 186 -0.57 -33.39 -17.87
N TYR A 187 -0.16 -32.28 -17.26
CA TYR A 187 0.08 -31.01 -17.94
C TYR A 187 1.49 -30.93 -18.56
N GLY A 188 2.34 -31.95 -18.37
CA GLY A 188 3.70 -31.99 -18.90
C GLY A 188 4.66 -31.08 -18.13
N VAL A 189 4.33 -30.70 -16.89
CA VAL A 189 5.11 -29.81 -16.04
C VAL A 189 5.37 -30.50 -14.70
N GLY A 190 6.63 -30.67 -14.28
CA GLY A 190 6.95 -31.26 -12.98
C GLY A 190 6.78 -32.78 -12.84
N GLU A 191 6.82 -33.27 -11.60
CA GLU A 191 6.82 -34.69 -11.25
C GLU A 191 5.41 -35.32 -11.19
N ALA A 192 5.32 -36.64 -11.00
CA ALA A 192 4.04 -37.37 -11.07
C ALA A 192 3.12 -37.21 -9.84
N SER A 193 3.62 -36.59 -8.76
CA SER A 193 2.92 -36.50 -7.46
C SER A 193 2.42 -35.11 -7.10
N ASN A 194 2.93 -34.02 -7.69
CA ASN A 194 2.43 -32.68 -7.38
C ASN A 194 1.14 -32.38 -8.14
N MET A 195 0.27 -31.61 -7.49
CA MET A 195 -1.01 -31.18 -8.00
C MET A 195 -0.89 -29.70 -8.35
N VAL A 196 -1.43 -29.32 -9.50
CA VAL A 196 -1.38 -27.95 -10.01
C VAL A 196 -2.75 -27.53 -10.47
N ALA A 197 -3.00 -26.22 -10.48
CA ALA A 197 -4.20 -25.63 -11.04
C ALA A 197 -3.93 -24.90 -12.36
N GLU A 198 -4.85 -24.96 -13.31
CA GLU A 198 -4.80 -24.17 -14.55
C GLU A 198 -5.77 -22.99 -14.46
N LEU A 199 -5.30 -21.77 -14.74
CA LEU A 199 -6.13 -20.56 -14.76
C LEU A 199 -7.04 -20.44 -15.99
N ASP A 200 -7.20 -21.54 -16.73
CA ASP A 200 -8.11 -21.70 -17.85
C ASP A 200 -8.97 -22.95 -17.63
N SER A 201 -10.19 -22.95 -18.18
CA SER A 201 -11.09 -24.10 -18.17
C SER A 201 -11.86 -24.22 -19.47
N ASP A 202 -12.19 -25.43 -19.89
CA ASP A 202 -13.05 -25.68 -21.06
C ASP A 202 -14.49 -25.13 -20.85
N LEU A 203 -15.19 -24.76 -21.92
CA LEU A 203 -16.63 -24.43 -21.91
C LEU A 203 -17.52 -25.58 -22.41
N SER A 204 -16.94 -26.68 -22.88
CA SER A 204 -17.68 -27.82 -23.46
C SER A 204 -18.71 -28.44 -22.51
N TYR A 205 -18.44 -28.45 -21.19
CA TYR A 205 -19.38 -28.94 -20.18
C TYR A 205 -20.66 -28.10 -20.07
N CYS A 206 -20.66 -26.89 -20.66
CA CYS A 206 -21.78 -25.96 -20.65
C CYS A 206 -22.62 -25.98 -21.92
N ILE A 207 -22.46 -26.99 -22.80
CA ILE A 207 -23.22 -27.10 -24.08
C ILE A 207 -22.95 -25.86 -24.98
N VAL A 208 -21.76 -25.30 -24.85
CA VAL A 208 -21.24 -24.28 -25.75
C VAL A 208 -20.22 -24.99 -26.63
N ASP A 209 -20.55 -25.17 -27.91
CA ASP A 209 -19.71 -25.90 -28.87
C ASP A 209 -18.39 -25.13 -29.07
N GLY A 210 -17.36 -25.50 -28.32
CA GLY A 210 -16.17 -24.69 -28.19
C GLY A 210 -14.97 -25.51 -27.75
N ASP A 211 -14.20 -26.02 -28.72
CA ASP A 211 -12.83 -26.54 -28.55
C ASP A 211 -11.83 -25.46 -28.06
N ASN A 212 -12.28 -24.47 -27.32
CA ASN A 212 -11.47 -23.32 -26.93
C ASN A 212 -11.80 -22.98 -25.49
N ALA A 213 -10.84 -23.26 -24.60
CA ALA A 213 -10.98 -22.98 -23.19
C ALA A 213 -11.10 -21.48 -22.89
N ALA A 214 -11.31 -21.17 -21.63
CA ALA A 214 -11.79 -19.89 -21.14
C ALA A 214 -10.98 -19.45 -19.93
N THR A 215 -10.49 -18.21 -20.02
CA THR A 215 -9.72 -17.60 -18.93
C THR A 215 -10.54 -17.39 -17.66
N LEU A 216 -9.95 -17.79 -16.54
CA LEU A 216 -10.47 -17.62 -15.20
C LEU A 216 -9.83 -16.44 -14.49
N ARG A 217 -10.47 -16.06 -13.39
CA ARG A 217 -9.95 -15.15 -12.40
C ARG A 217 -10.31 -15.71 -11.04
N ILE A 218 -9.29 -15.99 -10.25
CA ILE A 218 -9.43 -16.31 -8.83
C ILE A 218 -9.15 -15.05 -7.99
N ARG A 219 -9.89 -14.88 -6.91
CA ARG A 219 -9.71 -13.77 -5.97
C ARG A 219 -9.77 -14.30 -4.54
N SER A 220 -8.92 -13.73 -3.69
CA SER A 220 -8.99 -13.88 -2.24
C SER A 220 -8.90 -12.53 -1.51
N PHE A 221 -9.15 -12.56 -0.21
CA PHE A 221 -8.95 -11.45 0.73
C PHE A 221 -8.02 -11.92 1.85
N ILE A 222 -6.77 -11.53 1.78
CA ILE A 222 -5.74 -11.92 2.74
C ILE A 222 -5.84 -10.99 3.96
N PRO A 223 -5.94 -11.52 5.20
CA PRO A 223 -5.88 -10.71 6.41
C PRO A 223 -4.50 -10.06 6.52
N THR A 224 -4.46 -8.75 6.74
CA THR A 224 -3.22 -7.98 6.81
C THR A 224 -3.28 -6.95 7.94
N LYS A 225 -2.14 -6.61 8.51
CA LYS A 225 -1.99 -5.55 9.50
C LYS A 225 -1.65 -4.25 8.78
N VAL A 226 -2.39 -3.19 9.10
CA VAL A 226 -2.15 -1.89 8.49
C VAL A 226 -0.76 -1.42 8.91
N GLY A 227 0.06 -0.99 7.95
CA GLY A 227 1.42 -0.53 8.18
C GLY A 227 2.50 -1.60 8.12
N TYR A 228 2.15 -2.86 7.82
CA TYR A 228 3.10 -3.95 7.62
C TYR A 228 3.32 -4.21 6.13
N HIS A 229 4.53 -4.60 5.78
CA HIS A 229 4.88 -5.09 4.46
C HIS A 229 4.42 -6.55 4.31
N TYR A 230 3.95 -6.90 3.12
CA TYR A 230 3.55 -8.26 2.78
C TYR A 230 4.03 -8.61 1.40
N ARG A 231 4.46 -9.85 1.23
CA ARG A 231 4.85 -10.45 -0.04
C ARG A 231 3.85 -11.51 -0.44
N ALA A 232 3.31 -11.42 -1.65
CA ALA A 232 2.57 -12.51 -2.26
C ALA A 232 3.42 -13.12 -3.37
N THR A 233 3.73 -14.40 -3.23
CA THR A 233 4.52 -15.19 -4.17
C THR A 233 3.63 -16.24 -4.82
N VAL A 234 3.72 -16.36 -6.14
CA VAL A 234 2.97 -17.34 -6.91
C VAL A 234 3.93 -18.12 -7.78
N LYS A 235 4.02 -19.42 -7.53
CA LYS A 235 4.81 -20.32 -8.35
C LYS A 235 4.00 -20.72 -9.57
N TYR A 236 4.44 -20.31 -10.75
CA TYR A 236 3.67 -20.49 -11.98
C TYR A 236 4.54 -20.92 -13.16
N ARG A 237 3.89 -21.50 -14.17
CA ARG A 237 4.49 -21.86 -15.45
C ARG A 237 3.43 -21.82 -16.54
N MET A 238 3.84 -21.53 -17.77
CA MET A 238 3.00 -21.65 -18.94
C MET A 238 3.06 -23.06 -19.53
N ARG A 239 1.92 -23.56 -20.01
CA ARG A 239 1.87 -24.86 -20.68
C ARG A 239 2.48 -24.79 -22.08
N THR A 240 3.36 -25.75 -22.39
CA THR A 240 4.00 -25.87 -23.71
C THR A 240 3.26 -26.87 -24.59
N TYR A 241 3.03 -26.52 -25.87
CA TYR A 241 2.38 -27.39 -26.85
C TYR A 241 3.06 -27.39 -28.20
N ASN A 242 2.98 -28.53 -28.90
CA ASN A 242 3.44 -28.64 -30.28
C ASN A 242 2.59 -27.73 -31.19
N ASN A 243 3.24 -26.78 -31.87
CA ASN A 243 2.63 -25.77 -32.76
C ASN A 243 1.84 -24.65 -32.05
N MET A 244 2.26 -24.28 -30.84
CA MET A 244 1.71 -23.13 -30.13
C MET A 244 1.78 -21.85 -30.99
N PRO A 245 0.66 -21.15 -31.23
CA PRO A 245 0.67 -19.97 -32.09
C PRO A 245 1.32 -18.78 -31.38
N HIS A 246 1.88 -17.84 -32.14
CA HIS A 246 2.58 -16.68 -31.57
C HIS A 246 1.69 -15.75 -30.72
N ASN A 247 0.37 -15.87 -30.81
CA ASN A 247 -0.55 -15.14 -29.95
C ASN A 247 -0.92 -15.89 -28.67
N ALA A 248 -0.31 -17.05 -28.39
CA ALA A 248 -0.58 -17.84 -27.19
C ALA A 248 0.28 -17.42 -25.99
N TYR A 249 1.36 -16.65 -26.15
CA TYR A 249 2.15 -16.10 -25.06
C TYR A 249 1.29 -15.18 -24.15
N ARG A 250 1.10 -15.58 -22.88
CA ARG A 250 0.21 -14.93 -21.90
C ARG A 250 1.00 -14.45 -20.70
N HIS A 251 0.56 -13.35 -20.09
CA HIS A 251 1.17 -12.87 -18.86
C HIS A 251 0.27 -13.29 -17.70
N LEU A 252 0.89 -13.83 -16.65
CA LEU A 252 0.21 -13.91 -15.36
C LEU A 252 -0.03 -12.48 -14.88
N VAL A 253 -1.29 -12.15 -14.61
CA VAL A 253 -1.63 -10.85 -14.02
C VAL A 253 -2.01 -11.06 -12.57
N MET A 254 -1.05 -10.74 -11.71
CA MET A 254 -1.27 -10.68 -10.29
C MET A 254 -1.65 -9.27 -9.86
N ARG A 255 -2.56 -9.19 -8.91
CA ARG A 255 -2.81 -7.99 -8.14
C ARG A 255 -2.84 -8.35 -6.67
N PHE A 256 -2.02 -7.67 -5.88
CA PHE A 256 -2.06 -7.73 -4.43
C PHE A 256 -2.29 -6.32 -3.88
N GLY A 257 -3.35 -6.14 -3.09
CA GLY A 257 -3.78 -4.82 -2.63
C GLY A 257 -4.12 -3.85 -3.78
N LYS A 258 -3.33 -2.79 -3.91
CA LYS A 258 -3.42 -1.81 -5.01
C LYS A 258 -2.41 -2.09 -6.14
N THR A 259 -1.33 -2.81 -5.84
CA THR A 259 -0.25 -3.12 -6.78
C THR A 259 -0.71 -4.19 -7.77
N LYS A 260 -0.40 -3.97 -9.04
CA LYS A 260 -0.75 -4.88 -10.13
C LYS A 260 0.48 -5.03 -11.01
N ALA A 261 0.92 -6.26 -11.22
CA ALA A 261 2.04 -6.59 -12.08
C ALA A 261 1.59 -7.55 -13.20
N HIS A 262 2.42 -7.61 -14.23
CA HIS A 262 2.32 -8.53 -15.34
C HIS A 262 3.63 -9.31 -15.37
N PHE A 263 3.56 -10.63 -15.26
CA PHE A 263 4.74 -11.48 -15.30
C PHE A 263 4.81 -12.19 -16.64
N GLU A 264 6.00 -12.25 -17.20
CA GLU A 264 6.25 -12.82 -18.53
C GLU A 264 5.92 -14.32 -18.58
N PRO A 265 5.55 -14.85 -19.75
CA PRO A 265 5.34 -16.28 -19.91
C PRO A 265 6.67 -17.03 -19.76
N VAL A 266 6.69 -18.03 -18.89
CA VAL A 266 7.84 -18.91 -18.64
C VAL A 266 7.47 -20.35 -18.97
N PHE A 267 8.30 -21.05 -19.75
CA PHE A 267 7.93 -22.34 -20.35
C PHE A 267 8.76 -23.53 -19.89
N ASP A 268 9.95 -23.32 -19.36
CA ASP A 268 10.93 -24.39 -19.14
C ASP A 268 10.84 -24.96 -17.72
N ALA A 269 10.74 -24.09 -16.72
CA ALA A 269 10.59 -24.41 -15.31
C ALA A 269 9.46 -23.59 -14.66
N PHE A 270 9.14 -23.92 -13.41
CA PHE A 270 8.29 -23.06 -12.59
C PHE A 270 9.11 -21.85 -12.11
N HIS A 271 8.52 -20.66 -12.18
CA HIS A 271 9.11 -19.43 -11.64
C HIS A 271 8.22 -18.82 -10.58
N SER A 272 8.83 -18.02 -9.71
CA SER A 272 8.14 -17.25 -8.68
C SER A 272 7.77 -15.87 -9.19
N ALA A 273 6.47 -15.57 -9.22
CA ALA A 273 5.96 -14.22 -9.44
C ALA A 273 5.66 -13.56 -8.09
N THR A 274 6.30 -12.43 -7.81
CA THR A 274 6.23 -11.77 -6.50
C THR A 274 5.66 -10.36 -6.59
N ILE A 275 4.72 -10.01 -5.68
CA ILE A 275 4.31 -8.62 -5.43
C ILE A 275 4.43 -8.34 -3.95
N GLU A 276 5.15 -7.27 -3.63
CA GLU A 276 5.14 -6.68 -2.30
C GLU A 276 4.18 -5.49 -2.18
N ILE A 277 3.59 -5.35 -1.00
CA ILE A 277 2.75 -4.20 -0.66
C ILE A 277 3.00 -3.72 0.76
N LEU A 278 2.84 -2.42 0.98
CA LEU A 278 2.52 -1.87 2.28
C LEU A 278 0.99 -1.93 2.52
N ALA A 279 0.56 -2.74 3.48
CA ALA A 279 -0.86 -2.93 3.77
C ALA A 279 -1.48 -1.64 4.33
N SER A 280 -2.53 -1.15 3.66
CA SER A 280 -3.24 0.09 4.05
C SER A 280 -4.65 -0.16 4.62
N ARG A 281 -5.01 -1.43 4.77
CA ARG A 281 -6.32 -1.93 5.23
C ARG A 281 -6.14 -3.28 5.93
N PRO A 282 -7.07 -3.70 6.80
CA PRO A 282 -7.03 -5.00 7.48
C PRO A 282 -7.15 -6.24 6.56
N TYR A 283 -7.50 -6.03 5.28
CA TYR A 283 -7.59 -7.10 4.29
C TYR A 283 -7.07 -6.60 2.96
N SER A 284 -6.06 -7.29 2.44
CA SER A 284 -5.45 -7.05 1.13
C SER A 284 -6.03 -8.01 0.11
N LYS A 285 -6.52 -7.47 -1.01
CA LYS A 285 -7.13 -8.28 -2.06
C LYS A 285 -6.04 -8.92 -2.93
N LEU A 286 -6.06 -10.24 -3.05
CA LEU A 286 -5.23 -11.00 -3.99
C LEU A 286 -6.09 -11.41 -5.20
N ILE A 287 -5.59 -11.21 -6.42
CA ILE A 287 -6.24 -11.65 -7.65
C ILE A 287 -5.18 -12.21 -8.58
N LEU A 288 -5.41 -13.43 -9.06
CA LEU A 288 -4.67 -14.03 -10.17
C LEU A 288 -5.61 -14.21 -11.36
N LYS A 289 -5.11 -13.94 -12.55
CA LYS A 289 -5.82 -14.19 -13.80
C LYS A 289 -4.84 -14.35 -14.95
N ASP A 290 -5.31 -15.07 -15.94
CA ASP A 290 -4.74 -15.05 -17.28
C ASP A 290 -5.19 -13.77 -18.03
N ASN A 291 -4.26 -13.07 -18.71
CA ASN A 291 -4.57 -11.93 -19.57
C ASN A 291 -4.80 -12.27 -21.04
N GLY A 292 -4.85 -13.55 -21.37
CA GLY A 292 -4.97 -14.12 -22.69
C GLY A 292 -6.35 -14.05 -23.31
N LEU A 293 -6.46 -14.63 -24.50
CA LEU A 293 -7.74 -14.94 -25.10
C LEU A 293 -8.23 -16.25 -24.49
N PRO A 294 -9.55 -16.43 -24.38
CA PRO A 294 -10.13 -17.75 -24.16
C PRO A 294 -9.62 -18.75 -25.23
N ASP A 295 -8.68 -19.60 -24.87
CA ASP A 295 -8.16 -20.72 -25.67
C ASP A 295 -7.66 -21.84 -24.76
N SER A 296 -7.05 -22.89 -25.32
CA SER A 296 -6.54 -24.07 -24.57
C SER A 296 -5.13 -23.91 -24.00
N TYR A 297 -4.55 -22.70 -24.01
CA TYR A 297 -3.18 -22.43 -23.58
C TYR A 297 -3.15 -21.63 -22.28
N GLY A 298 -3.28 -22.31 -21.14
CA GLY A 298 -3.38 -21.65 -19.84
C GLY A 298 -2.07 -21.52 -19.06
N ILE A 299 -2.19 -20.77 -17.97
CA ILE A 299 -1.17 -20.61 -16.94
C ILE A 299 -1.41 -21.64 -15.84
N ILE A 300 -0.38 -22.44 -15.55
CA ILE A 300 -0.34 -23.41 -14.46
C ILE A 300 0.18 -22.72 -13.20
N ILE A 301 -0.51 -22.94 -12.09
CA ILE A 301 -0.15 -22.48 -10.75
C ILE A 301 0.17 -23.71 -9.91
N ASP A 302 1.33 -23.71 -9.26
CA ASP A 302 1.78 -24.79 -8.36
C ASP A 302 1.49 -24.42 -6.91
N ASP A 303 1.86 -23.20 -6.50
CA ASP A 303 1.67 -22.72 -5.13
C ASP A 303 1.40 -21.22 -5.10
N ILE A 304 0.68 -20.78 -4.08
CA ILE A 304 0.46 -19.38 -3.73
C ILE A 304 0.81 -19.22 -2.26
N THR A 305 1.79 -18.39 -1.94
CA THR A 305 2.19 -18.11 -0.56
C THR A 305 2.10 -16.62 -0.27
N VAL A 306 1.61 -16.25 0.91
CA VAL A 306 1.63 -14.88 1.42
C VAL A 306 2.36 -14.80 2.74
N THR A 307 3.38 -13.93 2.76
CA THR A 307 4.29 -13.75 3.87
C THR A 307 4.11 -12.35 4.47
N GLU A 308 3.98 -12.27 5.79
CA GLU A 308 4.09 -11.03 6.55
C GLU A 308 5.57 -10.68 6.72
N LEU A 309 5.95 -9.49 6.29
CA LEU A 309 7.29 -8.93 6.46
C LEU A 309 7.28 -7.91 7.61
N GLU A 310 8.27 -7.03 7.64
CA GLU A 310 8.43 -6.02 8.68
C GLU A 310 7.35 -4.90 8.67
N GLN A 311 7.26 -4.21 9.81
CA GLN A 311 6.44 -3.00 9.94
C GLN A 311 7.17 -1.81 9.33
N SER A 312 6.44 -0.96 8.59
CA SER A 312 6.99 0.27 8.04
C SER A 312 7.61 1.15 9.13
N GLU A 313 8.83 1.63 8.89
CA GLU A 313 9.56 2.53 9.79
C GLU A 313 8.78 3.84 10.07
N LEU A 314 7.92 4.26 9.13
CA LEU A 314 7.07 5.45 9.28
C LEU A 314 5.84 5.22 10.15
N TYR A 315 5.59 4.00 10.62
CA TYR A 315 4.35 3.70 11.33
C TYR A 315 4.15 4.54 12.58
N ASP A 316 5.16 4.57 13.45
CA ASP A 316 5.07 5.22 14.76
C ASP A 316 4.95 6.75 14.63
N SER A 317 5.67 7.34 13.68
CA SER A 317 5.54 8.77 13.38
C SER A 317 4.15 9.07 12.79
N CYS A 318 3.67 8.27 11.83
CA CYS A 318 2.38 8.50 11.19
C CYS A 318 1.18 8.28 12.13
N ILE A 319 1.21 7.26 13.00
CA ILE A 319 0.13 6.99 13.96
C ILE A 319 0.09 8.07 15.06
N SER A 320 1.22 8.74 15.32
CA SER A 320 1.26 9.88 16.23
C SER A 320 0.52 11.11 15.69
N LEU A 321 0.48 11.28 14.36
CA LEU A 321 -0.12 12.42 13.68
C LEU A 321 -1.56 12.20 13.25
N PHE A 322 -1.88 11.00 12.79
CA PHE A 322 -3.15 10.72 12.12
C PHE A 322 -3.88 9.57 12.78
N ALA A 323 -5.21 9.55 12.62
CA ALA A 323 -5.94 8.39 13.08
C ALA A 323 -5.60 7.16 12.26
N GLN A 324 -5.45 6.02 12.93
CA GLN A 324 -5.31 4.73 12.24
C GLN A 324 -6.39 4.61 11.16
N ASN A 325 -6.01 4.16 9.96
CA ASN A 325 -6.90 4.03 8.80
C ASN A 325 -7.50 5.33 8.23
N SER A 326 -7.13 6.51 8.72
CA SER A 326 -7.51 7.78 8.09
C SER A 326 -6.81 7.96 6.74
N LYS A 327 -7.29 8.90 5.91
CA LYS A 327 -6.63 9.20 4.63
C LYS A 327 -5.21 9.75 4.86
N GLY A 328 -5.04 10.69 5.80
CA GLY A 328 -3.74 11.24 6.16
C GLY A 328 -2.75 10.17 6.64
N PHE A 329 -3.20 9.25 7.51
CA PHE A 329 -2.37 8.13 7.96
C PHE A 329 -1.85 7.28 6.81
N ARG A 330 -2.70 6.95 5.83
CA ARG A 330 -2.28 6.17 4.67
C ARG A 330 -1.30 6.91 3.76
N GLN A 331 -1.48 8.22 3.56
CA GLN A 331 -0.56 9.01 2.74
C GLN A 331 0.79 9.19 3.45
N CYS A 332 0.77 9.38 4.77
CA CYS A 332 1.97 9.44 5.60
C CYS A 332 2.77 8.12 5.51
N LEU A 333 2.11 6.96 5.63
CA LEU A 333 2.75 5.65 5.46
C LEU A 333 3.38 5.45 4.07
N LEU A 334 2.88 6.14 3.05
CA LEU A 334 3.45 6.10 1.69
C LEU A 334 4.59 7.12 1.49
N GLY A 335 5.01 7.83 2.54
CA GLY A 335 6.00 8.91 2.46
C GLY A 335 5.49 10.17 1.75
N GLU A 336 4.19 10.28 1.47
CA GLU A 336 3.61 11.46 0.79
C GLU A 336 3.38 12.64 1.74
N ILE A 337 3.39 12.40 3.05
CA ILE A 337 3.27 13.44 4.10
C ILE A 337 4.49 13.33 4.99
N ASP A 338 5.11 14.48 5.27
CA ASP A 338 6.20 14.56 6.23
C ASP A 338 5.71 14.19 7.64
N SER A 339 6.26 13.10 8.15
CA SER A 339 5.90 12.52 9.45
C SER A 339 6.55 13.21 10.65
N GLU A 340 7.46 14.17 10.41
CA GLU A 340 8.10 14.99 11.46
C GLU A 340 7.28 16.24 11.81
N GLN A 341 6.23 16.55 11.05
CA GLN A 341 5.37 17.69 11.34
C GLN A 341 4.65 17.52 12.68
N THR A 342 4.45 18.62 13.40
CA THR A 342 3.66 18.60 14.64
C THR A 342 2.40 19.43 14.48
N CYS A 343 1.27 18.86 14.89
CA CYS A 343 0.05 19.61 15.04
C CYS A 343 0.14 20.56 16.24
N THR A 344 0.08 21.87 15.99
CA THR A 344 0.01 22.92 17.02
C THR A 344 -1.26 23.76 16.83
N MET A 345 -1.57 24.67 17.78
CA MET A 345 -2.72 25.60 17.64
C MET A 345 -2.68 26.44 16.35
N ASN A 346 -1.51 26.69 15.77
CA ASN A 346 -1.37 27.42 14.51
C ASN A 346 -1.95 26.66 13.30
N ASN A 347 -2.06 25.33 13.41
CA ASN A 347 -2.59 24.46 12.36
C ASN A 347 -4.10 24.22 12.51
N PHE A 348 -4.75 24.87 13.48
CA PHE A 348 -6.18 24.69 13.71
C PHE A 348 -6.99 25.45 12.67
N THR A 349 -7.92 24.73 12.05
CA THR A 349 -9.00 25.32 11.27
C THR A 349 -10.21 25.47 12.18
N PHE A 350 -10.84 26.63 12.07
CA PHE A 350 -12.03 27.01 12.82
C PHE A 350 -13.23 27.01 11.87
N ASN A 351 -14.20 26.16 12.16
CA ASN A 351 -15.47 26.13 11.47
C ASN A 351 -16.54 26.73 12.39
N TYR A 352 -17.00 27.92 12.01
CA TYR A 352 -17.89 28.77 12.77
C TYR A 352 -19.28 28.77 12.12
N ASP A 353 -20.30 28.32 12.88
CA ASP A 353 -21.71 28.28 12.49
C ASP A 353 -22.53 29.20 13.40
N PRO A 354 -22.55 30.52 13.12
CA PRO A 354 -23.35 31.47 13.89
C PRO A 354 -24.84 31.21 13.79
N LYS A 355 -25.58 31.62 14.81
CA LYS A 355 -27.06 31.61 14.80
C LYS A 355 -27.63 32.89 15.38
N GLY A 356 -28.62 33.46 14.71
CA GLY A 356 -29.24 34.72 15.14
C GLY A 356 -28.68 35.91 14.38
N ASP A 357 -29.02 37.11 14.84
CA ASP A 357 -28.64 38.38 14.21
C ASP A 357 -27.47 38.97 15.00
N ILE A 358 -26.25 38.67 14.56
CA ILE A 358 -24.99 39.04 15.24
C ILE A 358 -24.31 40.12 14.40
N GLU A 359 -23.82 41.19 15.03
CA GLU A 359 -23.05 42.22 14.34
C GLU A 359 -21.79 41.66 13.67
N ASP A 360 -21.49 42.06 12.43
CA ASP A 360 -20.35 41.56 11.64
C ASP A 360 -19.01 41.66 12.39
N ALA A 361 -18.83 42.71 13.20
CA ALA A 361 -17.61 42.92 13.99
C ALA A 361 -17.37 41.83 15.05
N ARG A 362 -18.43 41.15 15.50
CA ARG A 362 -18.40 40.07 16.52
C ARG A 362 -18.31 38.68 15.89
N GLN A 363 -18.25 38.59 14.57
CA GLN A 363 -18.15 37.32 13.82
C GLN A 363 -16.71 37.00 13.38
N VAL A 364 -15.72 37.73 13.89
CA VAL A 364 -14.31 37.56 13.52
C VAL A 364 -13.70 36.43 14.34
N VAL A 365 -13.50 35.27 13.71
CA VAL A 365 -12.96 34.06 14.37
C VAL A 365 -11.63 34.30 15.08
N GLY A 366 -10.76 35.16 14.54
CA GLY A 366 -9.49 35.51 15.18
C GLY A 366 -9.64 36.09 16.59
N ASN A 367 -10.80 36.69 16.90
CA ASN A 367 -11.11 37.21 18.23
C ASN A 367 -11.21 36.10 19.29
N ALA A 368 -11.55 34.87 18.90
CA ALA A 368 -11.60 33.74 19.83
C ALA A 368 -10.23 33.40 20.44
N LEU A 369 -9.14 33.87 19.83
CA LEU A 369 -7.75 33.60 20.24
C LEU A 369 -7.11 34.78 20.98
N ILE A 370 -7.80 35.91 21.09
CA ILE A 370 -7.31 37.08 21.82
C ILE A 370 -7.37 36.78 23.32
N GLN A 371 -6.52 37.43 24.11
CA GLN A 371 -6.50 37.29 25.57
C GLN A 371 -6.52 38.68 26.23
N GLU A 372 -7.49 39.50 25.85
CA GLU A 372 -7.64 40.88 26.34
C GLU A 372 -9.04 41.09 26.92
N GLU A 373 -9.14 41.90 27.98
CA GLU A 373 -10.46 42.26 28.51
C GLU A 373 -11.24 43.13 27.52
N ALA A 374 -12.57 43.08 27.58
CA ALA A 374 -13.40 43.99 26.80
C ALA A 374 -13.08 45.44 27.17
N GLN A 375 -12.78 46.24 26.16
CA GLN A 375 -12.61 47.69 26.30
C GLN A 375 -13.77 48.41 25.63
N GLN A 376 -14.24 49.48 26.26
CA GLN A 376 -15.37 50.24 25.75
C GLN A 376 -15.09 50.76 24.33
N GLY A 377 -15.86 50.28 23.35
CA GLY A 377 -15.71 50.65 21.94
C GLY A 377 -14.78 49.78 21.12
N THR A 378 -14.25 48.67 21.68
CA THR A 378 -13.43 47.69 20.95
C THR A 378 -14.11 46.32 20.99
N VAL A 379 -14.33 45.73 19.81
CA VAL A 379 -14.85 44.36 19.68
C VAL A 379 -13.67 43.42 19.50
N ASN A 380 -13.33 42.67 20.54
CA ASN A 380 -12.23 41.71 20.59
C ASN A 380 -12.67 40.28 20.94
N PHE A 381 -13.97 40.00 20.84
CA PHE A 381 -14.56 38.68 21.11
C PHE A 381 -15.31 38.15 19.88
N LEU A 382 -15.51 36.83 19.84
CA LEU A 382 -16.32 36.10 18.88
C LEU A 382 -17.64 35.71 19.55
N SER A 383 -18.76 36.24 19.06
CA SER A 383 -20.08 35.87 19.54
C SER A 383 -20.59 34.64 18.81
N LEU A 384 -21.06 33.61 19.50
CA LEU A 384 -21.61 32.42 18.83
C LEU A 384 -23.03 32.65 18.31
N GLY A 385 -23.82 33.49 18.96
CA GLY A 385 -25.25 33.50 18.72
C GLY A 385 -25.98 32.40 19.48
N LYS A 386 -27.28 32.59 19.75
CA LYS A 386 -28.11 31.56 20.39
C LYS A 386 -28.16 30.28 19.56
N LYS A 387 -27.65 29.18 20.12
CA LYS A 387 -27.44 27.86 19.49
C LYS A 387 -26.35 27.83 18.42
N GLY A 388 -25.54 28.88 18.33
CA GLY A 388 -24.36 28.89 17.49
C GLY A 388 -23.30 27.91 17.97
N ARG A 389 -22.32 27.68 17.11
CA ARG A 389 -21.29 26.69 17.35
C ARG A 389 -19.96 27.12 16.75
N LEU A 390 -18.90 26.89 17.51
CA LEU A 390 -17.54 26.87 16.99
C LEU A 390 -16.99 25.45 17.10
N THR A 391 -16.45 24.95 16.00
CA THR A 391 -15.70 23.69 15.98
C THR A 391 -14.29 23.95 15.49
N THR A 392 -13.30 23.35 16.15
CA THR A 392 -11.90 23.54 15.80
C THR A 392 -11.21 22.19 15.67
N SER A 393 -10.35 22.07 14.66
CA SER A 393 -9.65 20.81 14.36
C SER A 393 -8.33 21.12 13.69
N CYS A 394 -7.33 20.28 13.95
CA CYS A 394 -6.01 20.45 13.38
C CYS A 394 -5.86 19.75 12.03
N TYR A 395 -5.17 20.40 11.10
CA TYR A 395 -4.88 19.82 9.79
C TYR A 395 -3.38 19.89 9.46
N ILE A 396 -2.86 18.80 8.89
CA ILE A 396 -1.51 18.69 8.30
C ILE A 396 -1.72 18.30 6.84
N ASP A 397 -1.21 19.10 5.90
CA ASP A 397 -1.36 18.90 4.45
C ASP A 397 -2.79 18.53 4.02
N GLU A 398 -3.78 19.28 4.54
CA GLU A 398 -5.23 19.11 4.34
C GLU A 398 -5.87 17.89 5.02
N TYR A 399 -5.11 17.07 5.75
CA TYR A 399 -5.61 15.90 6.47
C TYR A 399 -5.84 16.18 7.94
N LEU A 400 -6.97 15.68 8.47
CA LEU A 400 -7.31 15.81 9.89
C LEU A 400 -6.27 15.12 10.77
N ALA A 401 -5.40 15.94 11.36
CA ALA A 401 -4.37 15.54 12.28
C ALA A 401 -4.93 15.43 13.72
N ALA A 402 -4.18 14.79 14.59
CA ALA A 402 -4.53 14.60 15.99
C ALA A 402 -3.58 15.46 16.85
N PHE A 403 -4.14 16.32 17.71
CA PHE A 403 -3.35 17.19 18.60
C PHE A 403 -3.11 16.48 19.94
N PRO A 404 -1.85 16.30 20.43
CA PRO A 404 -1.61 15.76 21.78
C PRO A 404 -2.27 16.60 22.86
N VAL A 405 -3.09 15.98 23.71
CA VAL A 405 -3.70 16.68 24.84
C VAL A 405 -3.12 16.32 26.19
N TYR A 406 -2.42 15.20 26.33
CA TYR A 406 -1.85 14.82 27.63
C TYR A 406 -0.87 15.91 28.15
N ASN A 407 -1.00 16.28 29.42
CA ASN A 407 -0.28 17.41 30.05
C ASN A 407 -0.53 18.77 29.37
N GLN A 408 -1.69 18.95 28.76
CA GLN A 408 -2.17 20.26 28.30
C GLN A 408 -3.34 20.73 29.17
N GLN A 409 -3.46 22.03 29.32
CA GLN A 409 -4.62 22.72 29.88
C GLN A 409 -5.36 23.42 28.75
N LEU A 410 -6.64 23.07 28.55
CA LEU A 410 -7.54 23.88 27.75
C LEU A 410 -8.03 25.05 28.59
N PHE A 411 -7.79 26.27 28.12
CA PHE A 411 -8.28 27.49 28.73
C PHE A 411 -9.27 28.17 27.78
N LEU A 412 -10.42 28.55 28.31
CA LEU A 412 -11.44 29.29 27.60
C LEU A 412 -11.98 30.43 28.49
N ARG A 413 -12.17 31.62 27.92
CA ARG A 413 -12.76 32.76 28.64
C ARG A 413 -14.00 33.27 27.93
N GLU A 414 -15.10 33.34 28.67
CA GLU A 414 -16.28 34.11 28.28
C GLU A 414 -16.02 35.61 28.57
N ILE A 415 -16.50 36.49 27.70
CA ILE A 415 -16.47 37.93 27.95
C ILE A 415 -17.86 38.54 28.01
N ALA A 416 -18.13 39.15 29.16
CA ALA A 416 -19.26 40.04 29.39
C ALA A 416 -18.84 41.51 29.20
N TRP A 417 -19.71 42.35 28.61
CA TRP A 417 -19.48 43.80 28.59
C TRP A 417 -19.61 44.40 29.99
N SER A 418 -18.95 45.53 30.24
CA SER A 418 -18.94 46.14 31.58
C SER A 418 -20.37 46.41 32.10
N ASN A 419 -20.69 45.81 33.26
CA ASN A 419 -21.99 45.78 33.96
C ASN A 419 -22.95 44.64 33.58
N GLU A 420 -22.53 43.67 32.78
CA GLU A 420 -23.30 42.46 32.50
C GLU A 420 -22.89 41.34 33.47
N ASP A 421 -23.86 40.79 34.21
CA ASP A 421 -23.68 39.65 35.10
C ASP A 421 -24.64 38.51 34.71
N LEU A 422 -24.47 37.34 35.34
CA LEU A 422 -25.28 36.16 35.06
C LEU A 422 -26.79 36.37 35.27
N GLU A 423 -27.20 37.32 36.13
CA GLU A 423 -28.61 37.60 36.39
C GLU A 423 -29.25 38.29 35.19
N ASP A 424 -28.55 39.25 34.60
CA ASP A 424 -29.03 40.03 33.46
C ASP A 424 -28.74 39.36 32.11
N TYR A 425 -27.70 38.52 32.03
CA TYR A 425 -27.22 37.87 30.81
C TYR A 425 -26.83 36.42 31.12
N PRO A 426 -27.78 35.47 31.21
CA PRO A 426 -27.48 34.08 31.52
C PRO A 426 -27.02 33.32 30.27
N GLU A 427 -25.88 33.71 29.70
CA GLU A 427 -25.28 33.00 28.58
C GLU A 427 -24.51 31.78 29.08
N GLN A 428 -24.45 30.78 28.21
CA GLN A 428 -23.77 29.54 28.54
C GLN A 428 -23.29 28.83 27.28
N ALA A 429 -22.11 28.24 27.33
CA ALA A 429 -21.65 27.29 26.33
C ALA A 429 -21.31 25.94 26.95
N GLN A 430 -21.50 24.89 26.15
CA GLN A 430 -21.02 23.55 26.43
C GLN A 430 -19.71 23.30 25.69
N ILE A 431 -18.69 22.86 26.43
CA ILE A 431 -17.39 22.50 25.89
C ILE A 431 -17.32 20.99 25.76
N SER A 432 -16.94 20.50 24.58
CA SER A 432 -16.80 19.07 24.31
C SER A 432 -15.61 18.81 23.40
N VAL A 433 -14.97 17.67 23.58
CA VAL A 433 -13.84 17.23 22.75
C VAL A 433 -14.12 15.86 22.16
N HIS A 434 -13.57 15.60 20.99
CA HIS A 434 -13.50 14.26 20.40
C HIS A 434 -12.04 13.79 20.47
N LEU A 435 -11.78 12.74 21.24
CA LEU A 435 -10.45 12.18 21.47
C LEU A 435 -10.27 10.85 20.75
N SER A 436 -9.02 10.51 20.47
CA SER A 436 -8.60 9.27 19.83
C SER A 436 -7.20 8.86 20.33
N HIS A 437 -6.79 7.60 20.15
CA HIS A 437 -5.46 7.07 20.54
C HIS A 437 -5.17 7.16 22.04
N CYS A 438 -6.21 7.37 22.85
CA CYS A 438 -6.07 7.26 24.29
C CYS A 438 -5.65 5.84 24.68
N LEU A 439 -4.72 5.72 25.63
CA LEU A 439 -4.34 4.41 26.18
C LEU A 439 -5.51 3.72 26.90
N ASP A 440 -6.40 4.51 27.53
CA ASP A 440 -7.65 4.01 28.09
C ASP A 440 -8.81 4.29 27.13
N ASP A 441 -9.47 3.23 26.67
CA ASP A 441 -10.57 3.31 25.70
C ASP A 441 -11.80 4.06 26.20
N LYS A 442 -11.98 4.22 27.52
CA LYS A 442 -13.17 4.92 28.08
C LYS A 442 -13.25 6.38 27.68
N VAL A 443 -12.11 7.01 27.38
CA VAL A 443 -12.02 8.41 26.99
C VAL A 443 -11.86 8.60 25.49
N ASN A 444 -11.80 7.52 24.69
CA ASN A 444 -11.88 7.61 23.23
C ASN A 444 -13.31 8.04 22.81
N GLY A 445 -13.40 8.88 21.77
CA GLY A 445 -14.67 9.42 21.29
C GLY A 445 -15.05 10.77 21.90
N LYS A 446 -16.36 11.07 21.95
CA LYS A 446 -16.87 12.38 22.40
C LYS A 446 -16.93 12.45 23.93
N ASN A 447 -16.22 13.40 24.50
CA ASN A 447 -16.21 13.71 25.93
C ASN A 447 -16.78 15.10 26.18
N HIS A 448 -17.62 15.22 27.22
CA HIS A 448 -18.15 16.49 27.68
C HIS A 448 -17.28 16.99 28.82
N LEU A 449 -16.66 18.16 28.65
CA LEU A 449 -15.72 18.68 29.64
C LEU A 449 -16.41 19.56 30.69
N GLY A 450 -17.46 20.28 30.29
CA GLY A 450 -18.22 21.11 31.21
C GLY A 450 -19.06 22.18 30.52
N LEU A 451 -19.61 23.07 31.36
CA LEU A 451 -20.32 24.28 30.96
C LEU A 451 -19.52 25.49 31.43
N VAL A 452 -19.64 26.59 30.69
CA VAL A 452 -19.07 27.90 31.03
C VAL A 452 -20.16 28.95 30.86
N SER A 453 -20.28 29.83 31.84
CA SER A 453 -21.32 30.85 31.87
C SER A 453 -20.75 32.27 31.82
N THR A 454 -21.63 33.26 31.71
CA THR A 454 -21.26 34.68 31.58
C THR A 454 -20.33 35.16 32.68
N GLY A 455 -19.24 35.81 32.29
CA GLY A 455 -18.17 36.31 33.15
C GLY A 455 -17.23 35.22 33.69
N GLU A 456 -17.43 33.94 33.34
CA GLU A 456 -16.61 32.85 33.83
C GLU A 456 -15.43 32.50 32.89
N SER A 457 -14.37 31.97 33.50
CA SER A 457 -13.31 31.29 32.78
C SER A 457 -13.41 29.79 33.00
N PHE A 458 -13.22 29.03 31.93
CA PHE A 458 -13.16 27.57 31.93
C PHE A 458 -11.71 27.10 31.78
N SER A 459 -11.30 26.17 32.63
CA SER A 459 -10.00 25.50 32.55
C SER A 459 -10.19 24.00 32.69
N TYR A 460 -9.53 23.22 31.84
CA TYR A 460 -9.57 21.76 31.90
C TYR A 460 -8.17 21.16 31.69
N ASP A 461 -7.71 20.40 32.68
CA ASP A 461 -6.40 19.76 32.69
C ASP A 461 -6.50 18.32 32.14
N PHE A 462 -5.85 18.05 31.02
CA PHE A 462 -5.80 16.72 30.41
C PHE A 462 -4.71 15.85 31.04
N THR A 463 -4.85 15.58 32.33
CA THR A 463 -3.99 14.63 33.07
C THR A 463 -4.79 13.37 33.43
N THR A 464 -5.81 13.51 34.28
CA THR A 464 -6.71 12.45 34.70
C THR A 464 -8.09 13.04 34.96
N ASN A 465 -9.15 12.36 34.51
CA ASN A 465 -10.52 12.82 34.74
C ASN A 465 -11.01 12.50 36.18
N GLU A 466 -12.25 12.91 36.50
CA GLU A 466 -12.86 12.72 37.82
C GLU A 466 -13.01 11.24 38.23
N ASP A 467 -13.11 10.33 37.24
CA ASP A 467 -13.22 8.88 37.44
C ASP A 467 -11.85 8.20 37.60
N GLY A 468 -10.74 8.95 37.57
CA GLY A 468 -9.39 8.42 37.66
C GLY A 468 -8.85 7.86 36.35
N VAL A 469 -9.48 8.15 35.20
CA VAL A 469 -9.03 7.72 33.87
C VAL A 469 -7.99 8.70 33.33
N SER A 470 -6.81 8.18 32.97
CA SER A 470 -5.70 8.96 32.41
C SER A 470 -5.99 9.41 30.98
N TYR A 471 -5.54 10.61 30.62
CA TYR A 471 -5.53 11.12 29.24
C TYR A 471 -4.23 10.79 28.48
N GLU A 472 -3.37 9.94 29.04
CA GLU A 472 -2.12 9.53 28.40
C GLU A 472 -2.38 8.89 27.02
N GLY A 473 -1.56 9.28 26.04
CA GLY A 473 -1.73 8.90 24.64
C GLY A 473 -2.84 9.64 23.88
N CYS A 474 -3.79 10.28 24.57
CA CYS A 474 -4.94 10.90 23.93
C CYS A 474 -4.55 12.02 22.95
N ARG A 475 -5.25 12.02 21.82
CA ARG A 475 -5.14 13.02 20.77
C ARG A 475 -6.51 13.62 20.44
N LEU A 476 -6.59 14.94 20.44
CA LEU A 476 -7.76 15.72 20.06
C LEU A 476 -7.95 15.70 18.55
N LYS A 477 -9.12 15.24 18.12
CA LYS A 477 -9.63 15.35 16.75
C LYS A 477 -10.42 16.62 16.54
N GLN A 478 -11.24 16.99 17.51
CA GLN A 478 -12.12 18.14 17.41
C GLN A 478 -12.45 18.70 18.78
N LEU A 479 -12.37 20.02 18.92
CA LEU A 479 -12.96 20.77 20.03
C LEU A 479 -14.26 21.42 19.53
N GLU A 480 -15.30 21.36 20.35
CA GLU A 480 -16.62 21.90 20.07
C GLU A 480 -17.06 22.82 21.22
N VAL A 481 -17.38 24.06 20.89
CA VAL A 481 -18.02 25.05 21.77
C VAL A 481 -19.42 25.29 21.21
N VAL A 482 -20.45 24.90 21.96
CA VAL A 482 -21.85 25.04 21.54
C VAL A 482 -22.56 25.98 22.49
N ASP A 483 -23.20 27.03 21.96
CA ASP A 483 -24.09 27.87 22.76
C ASP A 483 -25.27 27.05 23.30
N LYS A 484 -25.46 27.17 24.61
CA LYS A 484 -26.55 26.59 25.42
C LYS A 484 -27.38 27.67 26.11
N THR A 485 -27.23 28.93 25.70
CA THR A 485 -28.00 30.05 26.25
C THR A 485 -29.49 29.73 26.19
N PRO A 486 -30.23 29.85 27.31
CA PRO A 486 -31.65 29.50 27.36
C PRO A 486 -32.46 30.24 26.30
N LYS A 487 -33.45 29.56 25.70
CA LYS A 487 -34.30 30.14 24.64
C LYS A 487 -35.00 31.45 25.08
N HIS A 488 -35.36 31.54 26.35
CA HIS A 488 -36.02 32.71 26.95
C HIS A 488 -35.04 33.64 27.68
N SER A 489 -33.73 33.47 27.47
CA SER A 489 -32.72 34.36 28.02
C SER A 489 -32.92 35.80 27.52
N PRO A 490 -32.78 36.80 28.40
CA PRO A 490 -32.77 38.22 28.04
C PRO A 490 -31.60 38.61 27.11
N SER A 491 -30.46 37.93 27.19
CA SER A 491 -29.38 38.08 26.20
C SER A 491 -29.89 37.67 24.82
N ALA A 492 -29.61 38.46 23.77
CA ALA A 492 -29.91 38.10 22.39
C ALA A 492 -28.70 37.51 21.65
N ASP A 493 -27.49 37.78 22.16
CA ASP A 493 -26.22 37.62 21.46
C ASP A 493 -25.65 36.20 21.67
N GLY A 494 -25.99 35.54 22.79
CA GLY A 494 -25.47 34.20 23.10
C GLY A 494 -23.97 34.24 23.41
N PHE A 495 -23.38 33.08 23.66
CA PHE A 495 -22.05 32.98 24.26
C PHE A 495 -20.94 33.73 23.51
N ASP A 496 -20.23 34.62 24.21
CA ASP A 496 -19.14 35.46 23.69
C ASP A 496 -17.74 34.96 24.11
N LEU A 497 -16.88 34.63 23.13
CA LEU A 497 -15.58 33.98 23.30
C LEU A 497 -14.39 34.91 23.00
N ASN A 498 -13.45 35.06 23.94
CA ASN A 498 -12.20 35.84 23.75
C ASN A 498 -11.06 35.23 24.56
N SER A 499 -10.88 33.93 24.43
CA SER A 499 -9.65 33.19 24.71
C SER A 499 -9.98 31.72 24.50
N LEU A 500 -9.28 31.06 23.58
CA LEU A 500 -9.42 29.63 23.32
C LEU A 500 -8.03 29.09 23.00
N GLU A 501 -7.40 28.48 23.98
CA GLU A 501 -6.04 28.01 23.82
C GLU A 501 -5.74 26.73 24.61
N PHE A 502 -4.73 26.01 24.14
CA PHE A 502 -4.08 24.93 24.87
C PHE A 502 -2.74 25.43 25.38
N ARG A 503 -2.49 25.25 26.69
CA ARG A 503 -1.23 25.59 27.35
C ARG A 503 -0.59 24.32 27.91
N GLY A 504 0.74 24.25 27.92
CA GLY A 504 1.44 23.19 28.65
C GLY A 504 1.24 23.34 30.17
N LEU A 505 1.03 22.22 30.86
CA LEU A 505 0.92 22.14 32.32
C LEU A 505 2.27 22.12 33.03
#